data_AF-A0A7C2B9I1-F1
#
_entry.id   AF-A0A7C2B9I1-F1
#
_cell.length_a   1.000
_cell.length_b   1.000
_cell.length_c   1.000
_cell.angle_alpha   90.00
_cell.angle_beta   90.00
_cell.angle_gamma   90.00
#
_symmetry.space_group_name_H-M   'P 1'
#
loop_
_entity.id
_entity.type
_entity.pdbx_description
1 polymer ?
#
loop_
_entity_poly.entity_id
_entity_poly.type
_entity_poly.pdbx_seq_one_letter_code
_entity_poly.pdbx_strand_id
1 'polypeptide(L)'
;LPVGDGVILSGVIKGFNDLKYVGIINKIPKIIGVQAENSSFIYNAFYNNKYDFNYKASTIADSISVNVARNGYAAVKDLKSIEGEMVLVSDNEIMSAQHQLSKMSGVFCEPSSAASFAGFLKIEKNISKNKSVVLLLTGHGLKDIDTAVKSIIFPKTFEADIDYIMENLRNLHQGN
;
A
#
# COMPACT_ATOMS: atom_id res chain seq x y z
N LEU A 1 -6.33 1.01 2.03
CA LEU A 1 -5.60 0.01 2.84
C LEU A 1 -5.21 -1.19 1.96
N PRO A 2 -4.11 -1.90 2.24
CA PRO A 2 -3.74 -3.07 1.45
C PRO A 2 -4.66 -4.26 1.80
N VAL A 3 -4.91 -5.16 0.83
CA VAL A 3 -5.86 -6.26 0.98
C VAL A 3 -5.26 -7.59 0.48
N GLY A 4 -4.99 -8.49 1.42
CA GLY A 4 -4.69 -9.91 1.13
C GLY A 4 -5.96 -10.75 1.34
N ASP A 5 -6.03 -11.46 2.47
CA ASP A 5 -7.15 -12.34 2.83
C ASP A 5 -8.50 -11.63 3.08
N GLY A 6 -8.54 -10.30 3.15
CA GLY A 6 -9.74 -9.51 3.44
C GLY A 6 -10.08 -9.36 4.92
N VAL A 7 -9.25 -9.90 5.83
CA VAL A 7 -9.47 -9.84 7.28
C VAL A 7 -9.34 -8.40 7.81
N ILE A 8 -8.23 -7.72 7.49
CA ILE A 8 -8.00 -6.33 7.91
C ILE A 8 -9.10 -5.42 7.35
N LEU A 9 -9.49 -5.62 6.09
CA LEU A 9 -10.57 -4.85 5.44
C LEU A 9 -11.88 -4.96 6.23
N SER A 10 -12.29 -6.19 6.54
CA SER A 10 -13.52 -6.44 7.30
C SER A 10 -13.43 -5.90 8.72
N GLY A 11 -12.28 -6.06 9.37
CA GLY A 11 -12.03 -5.53 10.72
C GLY A 11 -12.13 -4.01 10.80
N VAL A 12 -11.55 -3.29 9.83
CA VAL A 12 -11.65 -1.82 9.74
C VAL A 12 -13.09 -1.39 9.52
N ILE A 13 -13.81 -2.04 8.60
CA ILE A 13 -15.21 -1.73 8.31
C ILE A 13 -16.08 -1.97 9.54
N LYS A 14 -15.89 -3.11 10.22
CA LYS A 14 -16.58 -3.41 11.48
C LYS A 14 -16.31 -2.34 12.54
N GLY A 15 -15.06 -1.94 12.74
CA GLY A 15 -14.70 -0.90 13.71
C GLY A 15 -15.43 0.42 13.45
N PHE A 16 -15.48 0.89 12.20
CA PHE A 16 -16.24 2.10 11.86
C PHE A 16 -17.76 1.93 12.00
N ASN A 17 -18.30 0.74 11.70
CA ASN A 17 -19.70 0.43 11.95
C ASN A 17 -20.02 0.48 13.45
N ASP A 18 -19.17 -0.10 14.30
CA ASP A 18 -19.33 -0.07 15.76
C ASP A 18 -19.31 1.39 16.27
N LEU A 19 -18.34 2.21 15.82
CA LEU A 19 -18.23 3.63 16.19
C LEU A 19 -19.46 4.45 15.78
N LYS A 20 -20.02 4.15 14.60
CA LYS A 20 -21.25 4.79 14.13
C LYS A 20 -22.46 4.34 14.93
N TYR A 21 -22.56 3.04 15.22
CA TYR A 21 -23.65 2.44 15.99
C TYR A 21 -23.76 3.04 17.40
N VAL A 22 -22.62 3.28 18.07
CA VAL A 22 -22.60 3.92 19.40
C VAL A 22 -22.63 5.45 19.36
N GLY A 23 -22.74 6.07 18.18
CA GLY A 23 -22.88 7.52 18.02
C GLY A 23 -21.61 8.35 18.21
N ILE A 24 -20.41 7.74 18.22
CA ILE A 24 -19.13 8.47 18.28
C ILE A 24 -18.86 9.21 16.95
N ILE A 25 -19.30 8.62 15.83
CA ILE A 25 -19.21 9.22 14.51
C ILE A 25 -20.57 9.20 13.83
N ASN A 26 -20.84 10.22 13.00
CA ASN A 26 -22.08 10.29 12.23
C ASN A 26 -21.97 9.65 10.84
N LYS A 27 -20.74 9.38 10.37
CA LYS A 27 -20.46 8.87 9.03
C LYS A 27 -19.22 7.97 9.00
N ILE A 28 -19.30 6.89 8.23
CA ILE A 28 -18.18 6.00 7.93
C ILE A 28 -17.36 6.65 6.80
N PRO A 29 -16.01 6.73 6.91
CA PRO A 29 -15.18 7.24 5.82
C PRO A 29 -15.28 6.33 4.59
N LYS A 30 -15.02 6.87 3.39
CA LYS A 30 -14.87 6.03 2.20
C LYS A 30 -13.67 5.11 2.41
N ILE A 31 -13.91 3.81 2.38
CA ILE A 31 -12.87 2.79 2.52
C ILE A 31 -12.50 2.26 1.15
N ILE A 32 -11.21 2.28 0.87
CA ILE A 32 -10.63 1.82 -0.39
C ILE A 32 -9.66 0.70 -0.09
N GLY A 33 -9.95 -0.50 -0.60
CA GLY A 33 -9.04 -1.64 -0.57
C GLY A 33 -8.12 -1.61 -1.78
N VAL A 34 -6.85 -2.00 -1.59
CA VAL A 34 -5.86 -2.02 -2.66
C VAL A 34 -5.27 -3.41 -2.78
N GLN A 35 -5.29 -3.98 -3.97
CA GLN A 35 -4.68 -5.27 -4.29
C GLN A 35 -3.61 -5.13 -5.38
N ALA A 36 -2.63 -6.03 -5.37
CA ALA A 36 -1.74 -6.18 -6.51
C ALA A 36 -2.55 -6.70 -7.72
N GLU A 37 -2.22 -6.25 -8.93
CA GLU A 37 -2.90 -6.68 -10.18
C GLU A 37 -2.94 -8.21 -10.32
N ASN A 38 -1.81 -8.85 -10.01
CA ASN A 38 -1.61 -10.29 -10.06
C ASN A 38 -1.93 -10.99 -8.71
N SER A 39 -2.59 -10.31 -7.78
CA SER A 39 -3.14 -10.87 -6.53
C SER A 39 -4.51 -10.22 -6.22
N SER A 40 -5.44 -10.33 -7.17
CA SER A 40 -6.66 -9.51 -7.28
C SER A 40 -7.95 -10.28 -6.99
N PHE A 41 -7.89 -11.35 -6.19
CA PHE A 41 -9.04 -12.23 -5.89
C PHE A 41 -10.27 -11.45 -5.38
N ILE A 42 -10.10 -10.55 -4.40
CA ILE A 42 -11.21 -9.78 -3.81
C ILE A 42 -11.71 -8.69 -4.78
N TYR A 43 -10.81 -8.04 -5.52
CA TYR A 43 -11.18 -7.08 -6.56
C TYR A 43 -12.12 -7.72 -7.60
N ASN A 44 -11.74 -8.88 -8.12
CA ASN A 44 -12.54 -9.62 -9.11
C ASN A 44 -13.89 -10.05 -8.53
N ALA A 45 -13.91 -10.53 -7.28
CA ALA A 45 -15.15 -10.88 -6.60
C ALA A 45 -16.05 -9.65 -6.34
N PHE A 46 -15.47 -8.49 -6.01
CA PHE A 46 -16.20 -7.27 -5.71
C PHE A 46 -16.92 -6.70 -6.94
N TYR A 47 -16.21 -6.51 -8.05
CA TYR A 47 -16.75 -5.89 -9.27
C TYR A 47 -17.46 -6.88 -10.20
N ASN A 48 -16.97 -8.12 -10.31
CA ASN A 48 -17.46 -9.08 -11.31
C ASN A 48 -18.32 -10.20 -10.70
N ASN A 49 -18.53 -10.21 -9.37
CA ASN A 49 -19.19 -11.29 -8.63
C ASN A 49 -18.58 -12.68 -8.93
N LYS A 50 -17.29 -12.75 -9.26
CA LYS A 50 -16.58 -13.97 -9.64
C LYS A 50 -15.60 -14.39 -8.54
N TYR A 51 -15.85 -15.54 -7.92
CA TYR A 51 -14.95 -16.18 -6.97
C TYR A 51 -14.24 -17.35 -7.68
N ASP A 52 -12.98 -17.15 -8.08
CA ASP A 52 -12.19 -18.19 -8.73
C ASP A 52 -11.33 -18.94 -7.71
N PHE A 53 -11.82 -20.09 -7.25
CA PHE A 53 -11.12 -20.91 -6.27
C PHE A 53 -9.85 -21.58 -6.79
N ASN A 54 -9.56 -21.48 -8.09
CA ASN A 54 -8.31 -21.95 -8.70
C ASN A 54 -7.31 -20.80 -8.95
N TYR A 55 -7.62 -19.58 -8.51
CA TYR A 55 -6.77 -18.41 -8.71
C TYR A 55 -5.36 -18.62 -8.15
N LYS A 56 -4.36 -18.16 -8.91
CA LYS A 56 -2.95 -18.19 -8.53
C LYS A 56 -2.41 -16.77 -8.48
N ALA A 57 -2.08 -16.32 -7.28
CA ALA A 57 -1.48 -15.03 -7.05
C ALA A 57 0.03 -15.07 -7.32
N SER A 58 0.57 -13.97 -7.83
CA SER A 58 2.01 -13.78 -8.01
C SER A 58 2.31 -12.28 -7.92
N THR A 59 2.90 -11.85 -6.82
CA THR A 59 3.31 -10.46 -6.60
C THR A 59 4.53 -10.42 -5.69
N ILE A 60 5.37 -9.40 -5.85
CA ILE A 60 6.45 -9.11 -4.90
C ILE A 60 5.94 -8.79 -3.48
N ALA A 61 4.67 -8.41 -3.34
CA ALA A 61 4.07 -7.99 -2.08
C ALA A 61 3.54 -9.21 -1.30
N ASP A 62 4.46 -10.01 -0.76
CA ASP A 62 4.20 -11.33 -0.15
C ASP A 62 2.98 -11.38 0.79
N SER A 63 2.85 -10.42 1.72
CA SER A 63 1.75 -10.41 2.70
C SER A 63 0.35 -10.18 2.10
N ILE A 64 0.26 -9.78 0.82
CA ILE A 64 -0.98 -9.70 0.06
C ILE A 64 -0.98 -10.62 -1.17
N SER A 65 -0.01 -11.52 -1.31
CA SER A 65 0.03 -12.56 -2.34
C SER A 65 -0.87 -13.73 -1.94
N VAL A 66 -2.16 -13.63 -2.26
CA VAL A 66 -3.20 -14.53 -1.76
C VAL A 66 -3.96 -15.16 -2.92
N ASN A 67 -3.80 -16.48 -3.07
CA ASN A 67 -4.52 -17.27 -4.07
C ASN A 67 -6.04 -17.18 -3.89
N VAL A 68 -6.54 -17.66 -2.75
CA VAL A 68 -7.96 -17.66 -2.43
C VAL A 68 -8.10 -17.01 -1.08
N ALA A 69 -8.71 -15.81 -1.06
CA ALA A 69 -8.85 -15.04 0.16
C ALA A 69 -9.80 -15.75 1.13
N ARG A 70 -9.29 -16.14 2.30
CA ARG A 70 -10.06 -16.92 3.29
C ARG A 70 -11.28 -16.17 3.79
N ASN A 71 -11.18 -14.85 3.91
CA ASN A 71 -12.28 -13.98 4.32
C ASN A 71 -12.88 -13.20 3.14
N GLY A 72 -12.70 -13.68 1.91
CA GLY A 72 -13.07 -12.95 0.69
C GLY A 72 -14.56 -12.62 0.59
N TYR A 73 -15.44 -13.57 0.92
CA TYR A 73 -16.90 -13.34 0.83
C TYR A 73 -17.38 -12.27 1.82
N ALA A 74 -16.93 -12.36 3.08
CA ALA A 74 -17.25 -11.36 4.10
C ALA A 74 -16.68 -9.99 3.73
N ALA A 75 -15.42 -9.94 3.29
CA ALA A 75 -14.77 -8.70 2.87
C ALA A 75 -15.50 -8.00 1.72
N VAL A 76 -15.95 -8.74 0.70
CA VAL A 76 -16.75 -8.19 -0.40
C VAL A 76 -18.10 -7.68 0.09
N LYS A 77 -18.80 -8.46 0.92
CA LYS A 77 -20.09 -8.07 1.50
C LYS A 77 -19.97 -6.79 2.33
N ASP A 78 -19.00 -6.75 3.23
CA ASP A 78 -18.75 -5.63 4.13
C ASP A 78 -18.40 -4.37 3.34
N LEU A 79 -17.51 -4.48 2.34
CA LEU A 79 -17.13 -3.34 1.50
C LEU A 79 -18.30 -2.80 0.68
N LYS A 80 -19.16 -3.67 0.15
CA LYS A 80 -20.39 -3.27 -0.57
C LYS A 80 -21.36 -2.54 0.37
N SER A 81 -21.48 -2.98 1.62
CA SER A 81 -22.43 -2.40 2.60
C SER A 81 -22.18 -0.93 2.92
N ILE A 82 -20.94 -0.45 2.71
CA ILE A 82 -20.53 0.93 2.97
C ILE A 82 -20.20 1.69 1.68
N GLU A 83 -20.59 1.16 0.52
CA GLU A 83 -20.27 1.72 -0.79
C GLU A 83 -18.76 1.98 -0.96
N GLY A 84 -17.93 1.04 -0.52
CA GLY A 84 -16.47 1.13 -0.63
C GLY A 84 -15.97 0.97 -2.07
N GLU A 85 -14.66 0.85 -2.22
CA GLU A 85 -14.01 0.76 -3.54
C GLU A 85 -12.77 -0.15 -3.48
N MET A 86 -12.42 -0.74 -4.62
CA MET A 86 -11.18 -1.51 -4.76
C MET A 86 -10.34 -0.92 -5.88
N VAL A 87 -9.03 -0.85 -5.66
CA VAL A 87 -8.05 -0.37 -6.65
C VAL A 87 -7.00 -1.45 -6.88
N LEU A 88 -6.58 -1.62 -8.13
CA LEU A 88 -5.45 -2.46 -8.48
C LEU A 88 -4.20 -1.63 -8.71
N VAL A 89 -3.06 -2.14 -8.24
CA VAL A 89 -1.74 -1.57 -8.47
C VAL A 89 -0.77 -2.66 -8.95
N SER A 90 0.11 -2.31 -9.87
CA SER A 90 1.18 -3.18 -10.34
C SER A 90 2.30 -3.28 -9.30
N ASP A 91 3.12 -4.32 -9.40
CA ASP A 91 4.33 -4.49 -8.57
C ASP A 91 5.31 -3.31 -8.71
N ASN A 92 5.40 -2.73 -9.91
CA ASN A 92 6.22 -1.53 -10.15
C ASN A 92 5.66 -0.29 -9.43
N GLU A 93 4.33 -0.11 -9.43
CA GLU A 93 3.68 0.96 -8.67
C GLU A 93 3.90 0.78 -7.17
N ILE A 94 3.83 -0.46 -6.66
CA ILE A 94 4.11 -0.79 -5.25
C ILE A 94 5.55 -0.41 -4.87
N MET A 95 6.56 -0.83 -5.65
CA MET A 95 7.97 -0.53 -5.38
C MET A 95 8.26 0.97 -5.45
N SER A 96 7.73 1.65 -6.48
CA SER A 96 7.87 3.09 -6.64
C SER A 96 7.28 3.84 -5.45
N ALA A 97 6.08 3.44 -5.00
CA ALA A 97 5.44 4.02 -3.84
C ALA A 97 6.22 3.79 -2.55
N GLN A 98 6.77 2.59 -2.32
CA GLN A 98 7.59 2.28 -1.15
C GLN A 98 8.82 3.20 -1.08
N HIS A 99 9.53 3.31 -2.20
CA HIS A 99 10.71 4.17 -2.31
C HIS A 99 10.35 5.65 -2.10
N GLN A 100 9.29 6.13 -2.76
CA GLN A 100 8.82 7.51 -2.63
C GLN A 100 8.41 7.84 -1.19
N LEU A 101 7.66 6.96 -0.54
CA LEU A 101 7.23 7.12 0.85
C LEU A 101 8.43 7.26 1.79
N SER A 102 9.41 6.37 1.64
CA SER A 102 10.63 6.38 2.44
C SER A 102 11.43 7.67 2.22
N LYS A 103 11.62 8.07 0.95
CA LYS A 103 12.38 9.28 0.59
C LYS A 103 11.73 10.57 1.07
N MET A 104 10.39 10.68 1.00
CA MET A 104 9.68 11.92 1.29
C MET A 104 9.31 12.09 2.76
N SER A 105 9.09 10.99 3.49
CA SER A 105 8.55 11.02 4.86
C SER A 105 9.46 10.36 5.90
N GLY A 106 10.50 9.64 5.49
CA GLY A 106 11.30 8.80 6.38
C GLY A 106 10.60 7.52 6.85
N VAL A 107 9.38 7.24 6.36
CA VAL A 107 8.62 6.04 6.73
C VAL A 107 8.96 4.89 5.79
N PHE A 108 9.68 3.89 6.31
CA PHE A 108 10.05 2.68 5.58
C PHE A 108 9.13 1.50 5.95
N CYS A 109 8.21 1.16 5.03
CA CYS A 109 7.27 0.04 5.18
C CYS A 109 7.59 -1.10 4.20
N GLU A 110 7.05 -2.29 4.44
CA GLU A 110 7.17 -3.42 3.52
C GLU A 110 6.38 -3.18 2.21
N PRO A 111 6.66 -3.90 1.10
CA PRO A 111 5.96 -3.71 -0.17
C PRO A 111 4.43 -3.83 -0.06
N SER A 112 3.92 -4.82 0.66
CA SER A 112 2.47 -4.99 0.88
C SER A 112 1.81 -3.79 1.54
N SER A 113 2.50 -3.12 2.46
CA SER A 113 2.00 -1.89 3.10
C SER A 113 1.99 -0.70 2.14
N ALA A 114 3.05 -0.59 1.32
CA ALA A 114 3.20 0.45 0.32
C ALA A 114 2.11 0.41 -0.75
N ALA A 115 1.46 -0.74 -0.98
CA ALA A 115 0.31 -0.85 -1.89
C ALA A 115 -0.80 0.16 -1.55
N SER A 116 -1.02 0.49 -0.26
CA SER A 116 -2.01 1.53 0.09
C SER A 116 -1.64 2.91 -0.42
N PHE A 117 -0.35 3.27 -0.39
CA PHE A 117 0.14 4.54 -0.92
C PHE A 117 0.16 4.53 -2.45
N ALA A 118 0.56 3.41 -3.07
CA ALA A 118 0.46 3.23 -4.53
C ALA A 118 -0.99 3.44 -5.01
N GLY A 119 -1.96 2.85 -4.31
CA GLY A 119 -3.37 3.02 -4.61
C GLY A 119 -3.83 4.47 -4.47
N PHE A 120 -3.35 5.18 -3.44
CA PHE A 120 -3.61 6.61 -3.28
C PHE A 120 -3.05 7.44 -4.45
N LEU A 121 -1.77 7.26 -4.82
CA LEU A 121 -1.14 7.97 -5.94
C LEU A 121 -1.92 7.76 -7.27
N LYS A 122 -2.51 6.58 -7.45
CA LYS A 122 -3.31 6.25 -8.64
C LYS A 122 -4.63 7.02 -8.72
N ILE A 123 -5.23 7.33 -7.57
CA ILE A 123 -6.58 7.95 -7.51
C ILE A 123 -6.57 9.38 -6.96
N GLU A 124 -5.43 9.91 -6.52
CA GLU A 124 -5.36 11.20 -5.79
C GLU A 124 -5.99 12.35 -6.59
N LYS A 125 -5.90 12.32 -7.92
CA LYS A 125 -6.50 13.32 -8.82
C LYS A 125 -8.03 13.36 -8.74
N ASN A 126 -8.65 12.26 -8.32
CA ASN A 126 -10.10 12.13 -8.14
C ASN A 126 -10.53 12.47 -6.71
N ILE A 127 -9.59 12.70 -5.79
CA ILE A 127 -9.86 13.05 -4.40
C ILE A 127 -9.84 14.58 -4.27
N SER A 128 -10.92 15.15 -3.74
CA SER A 128 -10.97 16.58 -3.45
C SER A 128 -9.89 17.00 -2.45
N LYS A 129 -9.22 18.12 -2.69
CA LYS A 129 -8.12 18.65 -1.85
C LYS A 129 -8.52 18.96 -0.40
N ASN A 130 -9.81 19.07 -0.10
CA ASN A 130 -10.31 19.31 1.25
C ASN A 130 -10.60 18.02 2.05
N LYS A 131 -10.16 16.86 1.57
CA LYS A 131 -10.33 15.57 2.25
C LYS A 131 -9.05 15.19 3.00
N SER A 132 -9.23 14.63 4.19
CA SER A 132 -8.17 13.93 4.90
C SER A 132 -8.12 12.47 4.44
N VAL A 133 -6.92 11.99 4.14
CA VAL A 133 -6.67 10.60 3.72
C VAL A 133 -5.80 9.93 4.76
N VAL A 134 -6.16 8.71 5.16
CA VAL A 134 -5.37 7.88 6.07
C VAL A 134 -4.91 6.64 5.30
N LEU A 135 -3.60 6.43 5.26
CA LEU A 135 -2.97 5.25 4.67
C LEU A 135 -2.65 4.26 5.78
N LEU A 136 -3.10 3.02 5.63
CA LEU A 136 -2.78 1.94 6.58
C LEU A 136 -1.51 1.24 6.11
N LEU A 137 -0.42 1.48 6.83
CA LEU A 137 0.85 0.78 6.65
C LEU A 137 0.90 -0.35 7.68
N THR A 138 0.72 -1.59 7.25
CA THR A 138 0.46 -2.75 8.10
C THR A 138 1.71 -3.47 8.59
N GLY A 139 2.88 -3.16 8.03
CA GLY A 139 4.14 -3.83 8.32
C GLY A 139 5.36 -2.93 8.09
N HIS A 140 6.39 -3.17 8.89
CA HIS A 140 7.64 -2.41 8.88
C HIS A 140 8.57 -2.92 7.77
N GLY A 141 9.34 -2.02 7.15
CA GLY A 141 10.22 -2.37 6.04
C GLY A 141 11.36 -3.32 6.42
N LEU A 142 11.74 -3.42 7.70
CA LEU A 142 12.76 -4.36 8.16
C LEU A 142 12.35 -5.85 8.06
N LYS A 143 11.10 -6.16 7.68
CA LYS A 143 10.69 -7.55 7.40
C LYS A 143 11.24 -8.09 6.09
N ASP A 144 11.51 -7.20 5.13
CA ASP A 144 11.92 -7.58 3.77
C ASP A 144 13.02 -6.62 3.28
N ILE A 145 14.18 -6.75 3.91
CA ILE A 145 15.36 -5.94 3.59
C ILE A 145 15.87 -6.29 2.20
N ASP A 146 15.84 -7.55 1.81
CA ASP A 146 16.37 -8.02 0.52
C ASP A 146 15.64 -7.38 -0.67
N THR A 147 14.31 -7.27 -0.62
CA THR A 147 13.55 -6.56 -1.66
C THR A 147 13.88 -5.08 -1.69
N ALA A 148 14.05 -4.45 -0.52
CA ALA A 148 14.41 -3.03 -0.45
C ALA A 148 15.81 -2.77 -1.02
N VAL A 149 16.80 -3.59 -0.69
CA VAL A 149 18.20 -3.43 -1.14
C VAL A 149 18.31 -3.48 -2.66
N LYS A 150 17.49 -4.26 -3.35
CA LYS A 150 17.46 -4.31 -4.83
C LYS A 150 17.19 -2.96 -5.49
N SER A 151 16.54 -2.03 -4.78
CA SER A 151 16.21 -0.69 -5.26
C SER A 151 17.20 0.39 -4.82
N ILE A 152 18.18 0.05 -3.96
CA ILE A 152 19.15 1.00 -3.41
C ILE A 152 20.36 1.08 -4.33
N ILE A 153 20.67 2.30 -4.78
CA ILE A 153 21.96 2.60 -5.41
C ILE A 153 22.93 2.96 -4.29
N PHE A 154 23.85 2.06 -3.99
CA PHE A 154 24.93 2.36 -3.05
C PHE A 154 25.79 3.51 -3.60
N PRO A 155 26.14 4.50 -2.77
CA PRO A 155 27.01 5.58 -3.19
C PRO A 155 28.37 5.01 -3.63
N LYS A 156 28.97 5.61 -4.66
CA LYS A 156 30.33 5.25 -5.08
C LYS A 156 31.28 5.48 -3.91
N THR A 157 32.16 4.51 -3.69
CA THR A 157 33.28 4.69 -2.77
C THR A 157 34.29 5.67 -3.37
N PHE A 158 34.98 6.39 -2.49
CA PHE A 158 36.03 7.34 -2.85
C PHE A 158 37.24 7.16 -1.93
N GLU A 159 38.38 7.73 -2.32
CA GLU A 159 39.59 7.71 -1.50
C GLU A 159 39.34 8.41 -0.16
N ALA A 160 39.98 7.90 0.89
CA ALA A 160 39.87 8.44 2.25
C ALA A 160 40.69 9.73 2.40
N ASP A 161 40.35 10.73 1.60
CA ASP A 161 40.99 12.05 1.51
C ASP A 161 39.99 13.15 1.88
N ILE A 162 40.36 13.99 2.84
CA ILE A 162 39.45 15.00 3.38
C ILE A 162 39.13 16.10 2.37
N ASP A 163 40.08 16.47 1.51
CA ASP A 163 39.89 17.52 0.52
C ASP A 163 38.95 17.03 -0.59
N TYR A 164 39.14 15.79 -1.05
CA TYR A 164 38.24 15.12 -1.99
C TYR A 164 36.81 15.00 -1.44
N ILE A 165 36.66 14.62 -0.17
CA ILE A 165 35.35 14.54 0.51
C ILE A 165 34.67 15.92 0.52
N MET A 166 35.41 16.96 0.92
CA MET A 166 34.87 18.31 1.03
C MET A 166 34.46 18.91 -0.32
N GLU A 167 35.22 18.64 -1.39
CA GLU A 167 34.88 19.07 -2.74
C GLU A 167 33.58 18.41 -3.23
N ASN A 168 33.45 17.09 -3.07
CA ASN A 168 32.26 16.35 -3.50
C ASN A 168 31.00 16.75 -2.72
N LEU A 169 31.12 16.98 -1.40
CA LEU A 169 30.00 17.47 -0.59
C LEU A 169 29.54 18.86 -1.04
N ARG A 170 30.46 19.77 -1.39
CA ARG A 170 30.09 21.09 -1.93
C ARG A 170 29.34 20.97 -3.24
N ASN A 171 29.79 20.11 -4.15
CA ASN A 171 29.13 19.88 -5.44
C ASN A 171 27.73 19.28 -5.29
N LEU A 172 27.52 18.38 -4.31
CA LEU A 172 26.20 17.83 -3.99
C LEU A 172 25.21 18.90 -3.50
N HIS A 173 25.69 19.92 -2.77
CA HIS A 173 24.83 21.01 -2.28
C HIS A 173 24.57 22.10 -3.33
N GLN A 174 25.43 22.24 -4.35
CA GLN A 174 25.27 23.21 -5.44
C GLN A 174 24.42 22.67 -6.60
N GLY A 175 24.18 21.35 -6.67
CA GLY A 175 23.43 20.68 -7.74
C GLY A 175 21.93 20.50 -7.50
N ASN A 176 21.33 21.19 -6.52
CA ASN A 176 19.88 21.21 -6.26
C ASN A 176 19.26 22.55 -6.67
#